data_AF-A0A8B6E223-F1
#
_entry.id   AF-A0A8B6E223-F1
#
_cell.length_a   1.000
_cell.length_b   1.000
_cell.length_c   1.000
_cell.angle_alpha   90.00
_cell.angle_beta   90.00
_cell.angle_gamma   90.00
#
_symmetry.space_group_name_H-M   'P 1'
#
loop_
_entity.id
_entity.type
_entity.pdbx_description
1 polymer ?
#
loop_
_entity_poly.entity_id
_entity_poly.type
_entity_poly.pdbx_seq_one_letter_code
_entity_poly.pdbx_strand_id
1 'polypeptide(L)'
;MTELDDGLCTADALSTLHDELENEIIQYEDKLHASKTTQLLRCLNPYEVKSAFHCTSIIILSLLSVALVVAFGAFLSSSIDSNPFWWIIEVVVWLIVLALNIINSIWNCHIELKEIINIARLTLKKIKDCLKAPSWTIDDYVNIHTPLSPCVSLQWTLRDNQVVNLPVPLLVAGDVILLRPGHIVPGSCRQLEADGKEVLLNQGEMYCSTSQEYSDYKGTPHNCKPVTAQKFVMLETVFLQNLR
;
A
#
# COMPACT_ATOMS: atom_id res chain seq x y z
N MET A 1 -7.82 18.95 -28.67
CA MET A 1 -8.35 17.59 -28.46
C MET A 1 -7.47 16.52 -29.12
N THR A 2 -6.19 16.82 -29.40
CA THR A 2 -5.23 15.95 -30.10
C THR A 2 -4.10 15.45 -29.21
N GLU A 3 -3.79 16.13 -28.10
CA GLU A 3 -2.65 15.74 -27.25
C GLU A 3 -2.92 14.54 -26.32
N LEU A 4 -4.19 14.26 -26.00
CA LEU A 4 -4.53 13.07 -25.21
C LEU A 4 -4.48 11.77 -26.00
N ASP A 5 -4.45 11.82 -27.33
CA ASP A 5 -4.51 10.60 -28.14
C ASP A 5 -3.14 9.94 -28.33
N ASP A 6 -2.06 10.69 -28.08
CA ASP A 6 -0.66 10.25 -28.21
C ASP A 6 -0.04 9.75 -26.88
N GLY A 7 -0.79 9.87 -25.76
CA GLY A 7 -0.35 9.44 -24.43
C GLY A 7 0.68 10.37 -23.77
N LEU A 8 0.94 10.19 -22.47
CA LEU A 8 1.94 10.98 -21.75
C LEU A 8 3.36 10.54 -22.11
N CYS A 9 4.31 11.49 -22.07
CA CYS A 9 5.72 11.13 -22.09
C CYS A 9 6.10 10.43 -20.78
N THR A 10 6.97 9.43 -20.84
CA THR A 10 7.40 8.69 -19.66
C THR A 10 8.08 9.58 -18.62
N ALA A 11 8.86 10.56 -19.07
CA ALA A 11 9.52 11.51 -18.18
C ALA A 11 8.49 12.37 -17.41
N ASP A 12 7.47 12.87 -18.13
CA ASP A 12 6.42 13.72 -17.56
C ASP A 12 5.52 12.95 -16.59
N ALA A 13 5.16 11.71 -16.95
CA ALA A 13 4.39 10.83 -16.06
C ALA A 13 5.18 10.52 -14.79
N LEU A 14 6.47 10.18 -14.92
CA LEU A 14 7.32 9.82 -13.78
C LEU A 14 7.63 11.03 -12.89
N SER A 15 7.79 12.25 -13.45
CA SER A 15 7.94 13.47 -12.66
C SER A 15 6.66 13.81 -11.90
N THR A 16 5.50 13.64 -12.52
CA THR A 16 4.21 13.84 -11.86
C THR A 16 4.03 12.87 -10.69
N LEU A 17 4.35 11.59 -10.89
CA LEU A 17 4.34 10.59 -9.82
C LEU A 17 5.30 10.95 -8.68
N HIS A 18 6.51 11.39 -9.02
CA HIS A 18 7.51 11.80 -8.04
C HIS A 18 6.99 12.94 -7.16
N ASP A 19 6.43 13.98 -7.79
CA ASP A 19 5.98 15.19 -7.09
C ASP A 19 4.76 14.91 -6.22
N GLU A 20 3.80 14.11 -6.70
CA GLU A 20 2.66 13.67 -5.91
C GLU A 20 3.08 12.80 -4.70
N LEU A 21 4.02 11.89 -4.91
CA LEU A 21 4.56 11.06 -3.84
C LEU A 21 5.34 11.89 -2.81
N GLU A 22 6.12 12.89 -3.27
CA GLU A 22 6.83 13.81 -2.39
C GLU A 22 5.86 14.57 -1.49
N ASN A 23 4.78 15.07 -2.07
CA ASN A 23 3.75 15.81 -1.34
C ASN A 23 3.05 14.95 -0.28
N GLU A 24 2.69 13.70 -0.59
CA GLU A 24 2.10 12.79 0.40
C GLU A 24 3.07 12.45 1.54
N ILE A 25 4.35 12.22 1.22
CA ILE A 25 5.37 11.93 2.24
C ILE A 25 5.55 13.14 3.18
N ILE A 26 5.62 14.36 2.64
CA ILE A 26 5.75 15.59 3.43
C ILE A 26 4.51 15.76 4.33
N GLN A 27 3.30 15.58 3.80
CA GLN A 27 2.07 15.65 4.60
C GLN A 27 2.05 14.62 5.72
N TYR A 28 2.55 13.41 5.47
CA TYR A 28 2.67 12.37 6.49
C TYR A 28 3.70 12.74 7.57
N GLU A 29 4.86 13.26 7.18
CA GLU A 29 5.92 13.71 8.07
C GLU A 29 5.45 14.89 8.96
N ASP A 30 4.72 15.84 8.39
CA ASP A 30 4.13 16.95 9.14
C ASP A 30 3.09 16.49 10.17
N LYS A 31 2.20 15.56 9.77
CA LYS A 31 1.24 14.93 10.69
C LYS A 31 1.94 14.16 11.81
N LEU A 32 3.05 13.49 11.52
CA LEU A 32 3.85 12.79 12.51
C LEU A 32 4.51 13.78 13.50
N HIS A 33 5.09 14.87 13.00
CA HIS A 33 5.74 15.89 13.82
C HIS A 33 4.78 16.67 14.71
N ALA A 34 3.57 16.95 14.24
CA ALA A 34 2.53 17.62 15.02
C ALA A 34 2.00 16.77 16.18
N SER A 35 2.20 15.44 16.14
CA SER A 35 1.49 14.47 16.96
C SER A 35 2.42 13.60 17.83
N LYS A 36 3.60 14.13 18.21
CA LYS A 36 4.61 13.41 19.02
C LYS A 36 4.09 12.79 20.32
N THR A 37 3.15 13.44 21.00
CA THR A 37 2.56 12.93 22.25
C THR A 37 1.58 11.79 21.99
N THR A 38 0.75 11.92 20.96
CA THR A 38 -0.15 10.85 20.51
C THR A 38 0.61 9.69 19.90
N GLN A 39 1.80 9.91 19.33
CA GLN A 39 2.67 8.86 18.80
C GLN A 39 3.15 7.91 19.89
N LEU A 40 3.58 8.43 21.05
CA LEU A 40 3.92 7.60 22.20
C LEU A 40 2.72 6.78 22.70
N LEU A 41 1.55 7.42 22.81
CA LEU A 41 0.31 6.73 23.16
C LEU A 41 -0.10 5.67 22.12
N ARG A 42 0.18 5.93 20.84
CA ARG A 42 -0.09 5.02 19.73
C ARG A 42 0.82 3.80 19.76
N CYS A 43 2.11 3.98 20.05
CA CYS A 43 3.06 2.88 20.28
C CYS A 43 2.66 2.00 21.49
N LEU A 44 2.01 2.59 22.50
CA LEU A 44 1.52 1.89 23.69
C LEU A 44 0.11 1.31 23.51
N ASN A 45 -0.58 1.62 22.40
CA ASN A 45 -1.93 1.13 22.15
C ASN A 45 -1.87 -0.30 21.57
N PRO A 46 -2.37 -1.32 22.29
CA PRO A 46 -2.33 -2.72 21.84
C PRO A 46 -3.35 -3.03 20.74
N TYR A 47 -4.26 -2.10 20.44
CA TYR A 47 -5.33 -2.31 19.45
C TYR A 47 -4.89 -2.08 18.01
N GLU A 48 -3.74 -1.44 17.79
CA GLU A 48 -3.23 -1.22 16.44
C GLU A 48 -2.46 -2.45 15.96
N VAL A 49 -2.87 -3.02 14.82
CA VAL A 49 -2.38 -4.30 14.26
C VAL A 49 -0.85 -4.29 14.01
N LYS A 50 -0.24 -3.09 13.95
CA LYS A 50 1.20 -2.86 13.76
C LYS A 50 1.94 -2.47 15.04
N SER A 51 1.29 -2.52 16.20
CA SER A 51 1.94 -2.15 17.46
C SER A 51 3.07 -3.15 17.77
N ALA A 52 4.29 -2.63 17.87
CA ALA A 52 5.52 -3.35 18.22
C ALA A 52 5.41 -4.21 19.50
N PHE A 53 4.42 -3.93 20.35
CA PHE A 53 3.95 -4.87 21.34
C PHE A 53 2.98 -5.85 20.69
N HIS A 54 3.47 -7.02 20.27
CA HIS A 54 2.54 -8.13 20.08
C HIS A 54 1.75 -8.29 21.39
N CYS A 55 0.42 -8.24 21.32
CA CYS A 55 -0.47 -8.56 22.44
C CYS A 55 -0.02 -9.83 23.18
N THR A 56 0.60 -10.77 22.48
CA THR A 56 1.21 -11.99 23.04
C THR A 56 2.24 -11.70 24.13
N SER A 57 3.10 -10.69 24.00
CA SER A 57 4.12 -10.36 25.00
C SER A 57 3.51 -9.78 26.27
N ILE A 58 2.49 -8.91 26.16
CA ILE A 58 1.74 -8.39 27.32
C ILE A 58 0.97 -9.52 27.99
N ILE A 59 0.30 -10.37 27.21
CA ILE A 59 -0.45 -11.52 27.73
C ILE A 59 0.48 -12.50 28.43
N ILE A 60 1.66 -12.81 27.87
CA ILE A 60 2.63 -13.72 28.49
C ILE A 60 3.22 -13.11 29.76
N LEU A 61 3.61 -11.83 29.75
CA LEU A 61 4.15 -11.14 30.93
C LEU A 61 3.11 -11.04 32.05
N SER A 62 1.85 -10.73 31.72
CA SER A 62 0.75 -10.68 32.70
C SER A 62 0.37 -12.06 33.21
N LEU A 63 0.30 -13.08 32.35
CA LEU A 63 0.04 -14.47 32.74
C LEU A 63 1.14 -15.00 33.66
N LEU A 64 2.41 -14.70 33.35
CA LEU A 64 3.55 -15.10 34.16
C LEU A 64 3.55 -14.38 35.52
N SER A 65 3.18 -13.10 35.55
CA SER A 65 2.97 -12.35 36.79
C SER A 65 1.84 -12.94 37.64
N VAL A 66 0.68 -13.26 37.05
CA VAL A 66 -0.47 -13.86 37.78
C VAL A 66 -0.14 -15.27 38.28
N ALA A 67 0.50 -16.11 37.46
CA ALA A 67 0.90 -17.45 37.86
C ALA A 67 1.86 -17.44 39.07
N LEU A 68 2.75 -16.45 39.11
CA LEU A 68 3.70 -16.26 40.20
C LEU A 68 3.01 -15.76 41.48
N VAL A 69 2.04 -14.84 41.37
CA VAL A 69 1.20 -14.40 42.50
C VAL A 69 0.32 -15.55 43.05
N VAL A 70 -0.21 -16.42 42.18
CA VAL A 70 -1.02 -17.58 42.60
C VAL A 70 -0.14 -18.65 43.27
N ALA A 71 1.02 -18.96 42.70
CA ALA A 71 2.00 -19.85 43.31
C ALA A 71 2.46 -19.31 44.69
N PHE A 72 2.62 -18.00 44.80
CA PHE A 72 2.92 -17.31 46.06
C PHE A 72 1.79 -17.41 47.09
N GLY A 73 0.53 -17.14 46.72
CA GLY A 73 -0.61 -17.25 47.63
C GLY A 73 -0.80 -18.67 48.18
N ALA A 74 -0.50 -19.69 47.38
CA ALA A 74 -0.50 -21.08 47.81
C ALA A 74 0.67 -21.41 48.76
N PHE A 75 1.87 -20.84 48.52
CA PHE A 75 3.06 -21.06 49.34
C PHE A 75 2.99 -20.33 50.70
N LEU A 76 2.48 -19.09 50.73
CA LEU A 76 2.36 -18.27 51.95
C LEU A 76 1.37 -18.90 52.95
N SER A 77 0.31 -19.54 52.45
CA SER A 77 -0.61 -20.31 53.29
C SER A 77 0.03 -21.54 53.95
N SER A 78 1.24 -21.92 53.52
CA SER A 78 1.93 -23.15 53.95
C SER A 78 3.23 -22.91 54.74
N SER A 79 3.77 -21.68 54.84
CA SER A 79 5.09 -21.46 55.47
C SER A 79 5.21 -20.09 56.14
N ILE A 80 5.34 -20.09 57.48
CA ILE A 80 5.29 -18.90 58.36
C ILE A 80 6.68 -18.27 58.64
N ASP A 81 7.79 -18.93 58.29
CA ASP A 81 9.15 -18.54 58.74
C ASP A 81 10.11 -18.02 57.64
N SER A 82 9.60 -17.48 56.52
CA SER A 82 10.48 -17.04 55.42
C SER A 82 10.91 -15.56 55.50
N ASN A 83 12.21 -15.29 55.33
CA ASN A 83 12.81 -13.95 55.37
C ASN A 83 12.22 -13.00 54.30
N PRO A 84 11.77 -11.78 54.67
CA PRO A 84 11.09 -10.84 53.76
C PRO A 84 11.98 -10.25 52.66
N PHE A 85 13.31 -10.34 52.78
CA PHE A 85 14.28 -9.71 51.87
C PHE A 85 14.28 -10.30 50.45
N TRP A 86 14.05 -11.60 50.30
CA TRP A 86 14.06 -12.25 48.98
C TRP A 86 12.93 -11.76 48.08
N TRP A 87 11.78 -11.42 48.68
CA TRP A 87 10.60 -10.91 47.99
C TRP A 87 10.79 -9.51 47.41
N ILE A 88 11.51 -8.64 48.13
CA ILE A 88 11.83 -7.30 47.65
C ILE A 88 12.71 -7.41 46.41
N ILE A 89 13.66 -8.36 46.40
CA ILE A 89 14.53 -8.62 45.25
C ILE A 89 13.69 -9.08 44.05
N GLU A 90 12.76 -10.02 44.26
CA GLU A 90 11.91 -10.54 43.18
C GLU A 90 11.02 -9.47 42.55
N VAL A 91 10.34 -8.64 43.36
CA VAL A 91 9.51 -7.53 42.86
C VAL A 91 10.35 -6.50 42.10
N VAL A 92 11.56 -6.20 42.59
CA VAL A 92 12.48 -5.28 41.91
C VAL A 92 12.93 -5.85 40.57
N VAL A 93 13.25 -7.14 40.49
CA VAL A 93 13.61 -7.81 39.22
C VAL A 93 12.44 -7.74 38.22
N TRP A 94 11.21 -8.00 38.66
CA TRP A 94 10.02 -7.86 37.81
C TRP A 94 9.80 -6.45 37.29
N LEU A 95 9.97 -5.44 38.15
CA LEU A 95 9.85 -4.03 37.78
C LEU A 95 10.91 -3.65 36.73
N ILE A 96 12.15 -4.12 36.90
CA ILE A 96 13.24 -3.89 35.93
C ILE A 96 12.92 -4.54 34.58
N VAL A 97 12.47 -5.80 34.57
CA VAL A 97 12.09 -6.50 33.32
C VAL A 97 10.95 -5.76 32.62
N LEU A 98 9.93 -5.33 33.36
CA LEU A 98 8.80 -4.58 32.81
C LEU A 98 9.27 -3.22 32.22
N ALA A 99 10.14 -2.50 32.94
CA ALA A 99 10.69 -1.23 32.46
C ALA A 99 11.52 -1.41 31.17
N LEU A 100 12.39 -2.42 31.11
CA LEU A 100 13.18 -2.71 29.91
C LEU A 100 12.30 -3.07 28.71
N ASN A 101 11.24 -3.85 28.92
CA ASN A 101 10.30 -4.18 27.85
C ASN A 101 9.59 -2.93 27.30
N ILE A 102 9.15 -2.02 28.18
CA ILE A 102 8.52 -0.75 27.75
C ILE A 102 9.52 0.10 26.95
N ILE A 103 10.76 0.24 27.44
CA ILE A 103 11.80 1.02 26.75
C ILE A 103 12.09 0.42 25.36
N ASN A 104 12.27 -0.89 25.27
CA ASN A 104 12.52 -1.57 23.99
C ASN A 104 11.36 -1.39 23.01
N SER A 105 10.11 -1.44 23.48
CA SER A 105 8.94 -1.22 22.64
C SER A 105 8.87 0.21 22.11
N ILE A 106 9.08 1.21 22.96
CA ILE A 106 9.13 2.62 22.54
C ILE A 106 10.24 2.83 21.50
N TRP A 107 11.41 2.23 21.73
CA TRP A 107 12.52 2.32 20.79
C TRP A 107 12.20 1.63 19.46
N ASN A 108 11.64 0.43 19.47
CA ASN A 108 11.26 -0.28 18.24
C ASN A 108 10.25 0.52 17.42
N CYS A 109 9.22 1.05 18.06
CA CYS A 109 8.23 1.92 17.40
C CYS A 109 8.89 3.17 16.78
N HIS A 110 9.87 3.77 17.48
CA HIS A 110 10.61 4.91 16.96
C HIS A 110 11.50 4.56 15.76
N ILE A 111 12.08 3.35 15.73
CA ILE A 111 12.86 2.86 14.59
C ILE A 111 11.94 2.61 13.40
N GLU A 112 10.84 1.89 13.58
CA GLU A 112 9.89 1.55 12.52
C GLU A 112 9.36 2.80 11.81
N LEU A 113 8.98 3.83 12.58
CA LEU A 113 8.46 5.07 12.01
C LEU A 113 9.53 5.82 11.19
N LYS A 114 10.79 5.80 11.65
CA LYS A 114 11.91 6.36 10.88
C LYS A 114 12.23 5.54 9.64
N GLU A 115 12.16 4.23 9.75
CA GLU A 115 12.48 3.31 8.65
C GLU A 115 11.50 3.48 7.49
N ILE A 116 10.19 3.54 7.76
CA ILE A 116 9.17 3.75 6.73
C ILE A 116 9.44 5.03 5.94
N ILE A 117 9.70 6.14 6.63
CA ILE A 117 10.00 7.43 5.99
C ILE A 117 11.31 7.36 5.20
N ASN A 118 12.35 6.72 5.77
CA ASN A 118 13.64 6.56 5.09
C ASN A 118 13.51 5.72 3.81
N ILE A 119 12.74 4.63 3.83
CA ILE A 119 12.48 3.79 2.66
C ILE A 119 11.72 4.58 1.60
N ALA A 120 10.72 5.37 2.00
CA ALA A 120 9.96 6.23 1.09
C ALA A 120 10.89 7.28 0.43
N ARG A 121 11.72 7.97 1.22
CA ARG A 121 12.71 8.94 0.73
C ARG A 121 13.76 8.30 -0.19
N LEU A 122 14.21 7.09 0.12
CA LEU A 122 15.15 6.33 -0.72
C LEU A 122 14.52 5.93 -2.05
N THR A 123 13.25 5.54 -2.04
CA THR A 123 12.47 5.23 -3.25
C THR A 123 12.29 6.47 -4.12
N LEU A 124 11.94 7.60 -3.51
CA LEU A 124 11.81 8.89 -4.18
C LEU A 124 13.14 9.34 -4.80
N LYS A 125 14.25 9.17 -4.08
CA LYS A 125 15.59 9.41 -4.62
C LYS A 125 15.90 8.54 -5.83
N LYS A 126 15.56 7.24 -5.79
CA LYS A 126 15.74 6.35 -6.94
C LYS A 126 14.93 6.82 -8.15
N ILE A 127 13.67 7.20 -7.96
CA ILE A 127 12.82 7.75 -9.03
C ILE A 127 13.47 9.02 -9.63
N LYS A 128 13.95 9.92 -8.77
CA LYS A 128 14.65 11.14 -9.19
C LYS A 128 15.94 10.87 -9.96
N ASP A 129 16.68 9.83 -9.59
CA ASP A 129 17.89 9.44 -10.30
C ASP A 129 17.54 8.77 -11.64
N CYS A 130 16.46 8.00 -11.72
CA CYS A 130 15.92 7.50 -12.99
C CYS A 130 15.46 8.62 -13.95
N LEU A 131 14.91 9.72 -13.42
CA LEU A 131 14.54 10.90 -14.22
C LEU A 131 15.76 11.63 -14.83
N LYS A 132 16.96 11.49 -14.25
CA LYS A 132 18.20 12.07 -14.78
C LYS A 132 18.90 11.16 -15.79
N ALA A 133 18.53 9.88 -15.81
CA ALA A 133 19.09 8.90 -16.74
C ALA A 133 18.68 9.25 -18.20
N PRO A 134 19.43 8.78 -19.21
CA PRO A 134 19.03 8.95 -20.60
C PRO A 134 17.63 8.40 -20.86
N SER A 135 16.99 8.91 -21.91
CA SER A 135 15.61 8.61 -22.32
C SER A 135 15.30 7.12 -22.23
N TRP A 136 14.19 6.79 -21.56
CA TRP A 136 13.65 5.44 -21.49
C TRP A 136 13.36 4.92 -22.91
N THR A 137 13.70 3.66 -23.13
CA THR A 137 13.45 2.97 -24.40
C THR A 137 12.38 1.90 -24.21
N ILE A 138 11.81 1.42 -25.31
CA ILE A 138 10.75 0.39 -25.29
C ILE A 138 11.26 -0.90 -24.62
N ASP A 139 12.55 -1.19 -24.77
CA ASP A 139 13.20 -2.39 -24.23
C ASP A 139 13.30 -2.36 -22.69
N ASP A 140 13.15 -1.19 -22.06
CA ASP A 140 13.12 -1.05 -20.60
C ASP A 140 11.77 -1.48 -20.00
N TYR A 141 10.72 -1.61 -20.83
CA TYR A 141 9.41 -2.09 -20.40
C TYR A 141 9.30 -3.61 -20.47
N VAL A 142 8.37 -4.14 -19.66
CA VAL A 142 7.98 -5.53 -19.77
C VAL A 142 7.33 -5.78 -21.13
N ASN A 143 7.65 -6.91 -21.77
CA ASN A 143 7.08 -7.25 -23.06
C ASN A 143 5.53 -7.29 -22.99
N ILE A 144 4.86 -6.74 -24.00
CA ILE A 144 3.39 -6.66 -24.11
C ILE A 144 2.74 -8.05 -24.12
N HIS A 145 3.45 -9.05 -24.62
CA HIS A 145 3.00 -10.44 -24.69
C HIS A 145 3.31 -11.27 -23.44
N THR A 146 3.83 -10.64 -22.39
CA THR A 146 4.07 -11.33 -21.12
C THR A 146 2.73 -11.80 -20.54
N PRO A 147 2.60 -13.07 -20.14
CA PRO A 147 1.37 -13.58 -19.56
C PRO A 147 1.05 -12.86 -18.24
N LEU A 148 -0.25 -12.76 -17.92
CA LEU A 148 -0.67 -12.19 -16.65
C LEU A 148 -0.13 -13.03 -15.48
N SER A 149 0.48 -12.35 -14.52
CA SER A 149 0.98 -12.94 -13.28
C SER A 149 0.16 -12.44 -12.10
N PRO A 150 -0.23 -13.30 -11.14
CA PRO A 150 -0.91 -12.85 -9.93
C PRO A 150 -0.01 -11.98 -9.05
N CYS A 151 1.32 -12.03 -9.24
CA CYS A 151 2.28 -11.30 -8.41
C CYS A 151 2.50 -9.85 -8.87
N VAL A 152 2.27 -9.54 -10.15
CA VAL A 152 2.49 -8.20 -10.72
C VAL A 152 1.36 -7.90 -11.71
N SER A 153 0.50 -6.96 -11.33
CA SER A 153 -0.54 -6.43 -12.21
C SER A 153 0.11 -5.45 -13.19
N LEU A 154 0.07 -5.81 -14.47
CA LEU A 154 0.52 -4.97 -15.58
C LEU A 154 -0.70 -4.48 -16.37
N GLN A 155 -0.63 -3.24 -16.83
CA GLN A 155 -1.67 -2.59 -17.60
C GLN A 155 -1.06 -2.08 -18.92
N TRP A 156 -1.80 -2.25 -20.01
CA TRP A 156 -1.42 -1.63 -21.28
C TRP A 156 -1.66 -0.14 -21.20
N THR A 157 -0.59 0.64 -21.38
CA THR A 157 -0.59 2.09 -21.28
C THR A 157 0.04 2.68 -22.53
N LEU A 158 -0.52 3.78 -23.01
CA LEU A 158 0.08 4.56 -24.09
C LEU A 158 1.05 5.57 -23.50
N ARG A 159 2.35 5.35 -23.72
CA ARG A 159 3.42 6.29 -23.35
C ARG A 159 4.38 6.47 -24.51
N ASP A 160 4.88 7.69 -24.68
CA ASP A 160 5.79 8.04 -25.79
C ASP A 160 5.25 7.59 -27.16
N ASN A 161 3.93 7.76 -27.37
CA ASN A 161 3.17 7.34 -28.55
C ASN A 161 3.23 5.83 -28.87
N GLN A 162 3.50 5.01 -27.86
CA GLN A 162 3.61 3.56 -28.00
C GLN A 162 2.86 2.84 -26.88
N VAL A 163 2.32 1.66 -27.20
CA VAL A 163 1.67 0.81 -26.21
C VAL A 163 2.74 0.05 -25.46
N VAL A 164 2.87 0.32 -24.16
CA VAL A 164 3.82 -0.35 -23.27
C VAL A 164 3.08 -1.08 -22.16
N ASN A 165 3.72 -2.10 -21.60
CA ASN A 165 3.19 -2.84 -20.47
C ASN A 165 3.74 -2.24 -19.17
N LEU A 166 2.89 -1.52 -18.43
CA LEU A 166 3.30 -0.78 -17.25
C LEU A 166 2.74 -1.43 -15.97
N PRO A 167 3.56 -1.60 -14.92
CA PRO A 167 3.05 -1.94 -13.60
C PRO A 167 2.02 -0.92 -13.11
N VAL A 168 0.88 -1.42 -12.61
CA VAL A 168 -0.22 -0.59 -12.09
C VAL A 168 0.24 0.46 -11.06
N PRO A 169 1.21 0.21 -10.15
CA PRO A 169 1.71 1.24 -9.24
C PRO A 169 2.39 2.45 -9.90
N LEU A 170 2.72 2.40 -11.20
CA LEU A 170 3.34 3.50 -11.92
C LEU A 170 2.33 4.31 -12.76
N LEU A 171 1.05 3.95 -12.69
CA LEU A 171 -0.03 4.69 -13.36
C LEU A 171 -0.33 6.00 -12.64
N VAL A 172 -0.38 7.07 -13.42
CA VAL A 172 -0.58 8.43 -12.94
C VAL A 172 -1.87 9.01 -13.52
N ALA A 173 -2.45 10.00 -12.85
CA ALA A 173 -3.52 10.79 -13.42
C ALA A 173 -3.11 11.36 -14.80
N GLY A 174 -3.98 11.18 -15.80
CA GLY A 174 -3.74 11.59 -17.19
C GLY A 174 -3.21 10.48 -18.09
N ASP A 175 -2.66 9.38 -17.55
CA ASP A 175 -2.21 8.25 -18.38
C ASP A 175 -3.37 7.65 -19.19
N VAL A 176 -3.10 7.26 -20.43
CA VAL A 176 -4.07 6.58 -21.29
C VAL A 176 -3.84 5.08 -21.24
N ILE A 177 -4.84 4.34 -20.80
CA ILE A 177 -4.82 2.88 -20.69
C ILE A 177 -5.72 2.24 -21.74
N LEU A 178 -5.34 1.03 -22.17
CA LEU A 178 -6.11 0.21 -23.09
C LEU A 178 -6.82 -0.90 -22.32
N LEU A 179 -8.15 -0.82 -22.26
CA LEU A 179 -8.98 -1.82 -21.59
C LEU A 179 -9.66 -2.74 -22.61
N ARG A 180 -9.67 -4.03 -22.28
CA ARG A 180 -10.40 -5.07 -23.03
C ARG A 180 -11.58 -5.56 -22.19
N PRO A 181 -12.69 -5.98 -22.81
CA PRO A 181 -13.83 -6.50 -22.07
C PRO A 181 -13.41 -7.65 -21.14
N GLY A 182 -13.87 -7.63 -19.89
CA GLY A 182 -13.51 -8.60 -18.86
C GLY A 182 -12.28 -8.22 -18.01
N HIS A 183 -11.57 -7.13 -18.35
CA HIS A 183 -10.49 -6.62 -17.51
C HIS A 183 -11.04 -5.83 -16.32
N ILE A 184 -10.36 -5.95 -15.18
CA ILE A 184 -10.62 -5.14 -13.99
C ILE A 184 -9.90 -3.82 -14.13
N VAL A 185 -10.60 -2.73 -13.82
CA VAL A 185 -10.06 -1.37 -13.91
C VAL A 185 -9.15 -1.09 -12.70
N PRO A 186 -7.91 -0.60 -12.92
CA PRO A 186 -6.94 -0.40 -11.83
C PRO A 186 -7.24 0.81 -10.93
N GLY A 187 -7.93 1.82 -11.45
CA GLY A 187 -8.29 3.07 -10.76
C GLY A 187 -9.34 3.83 -11.55
N SER A 188 -9.91 4.89 -10.97
CA SER A 188 -10.96 5.66 -11.63
C SER A 188 -10.50 6.21 -12.98
N CYS A 189 -11.23 5.90 -14.05
CA CYS A 189 -10.88 6.27 -15.41
C CYS A 189 -12.12 6.64 -16.25
N ARG A 190 -11.88 7.41 -17.31
CA ARG A 190 -12.92 7.91 -18.23
C ARG A 190 -12.60 7.50 -19.67
N GLN A 191 -13.60 6.98 -20.39
CA GLN A 191 -13.43 6.63 -21.80
C GLN A 191 -13.15 7.86 -22.67
N LEU A 192 -12.15 7.77 -23.58
CA LEU A 192 -11.77 8.86 -24.47
C LEU A 192 -12.66 8.90 -25.74
N GLU A 193 -12.91 7.73 -26.34
CA GLU A 193 -13.72 7.56 -27.55
C GLU A 193 -15.19 7.32 -27.20
N ALA A 194 -15.81 8.28 -26.53
CA ALA A 194 -17.23 8.24 -26.20
C ALA A 194 -18.05 8.94 -27.29
N ASP A 195 -18.80 8.18 -28.09
CA ASP A 195 -19.87 8.68 -28.97
C ASP A 195 -21.03 9.26 -28.14
N GLY A 196 -20.79 10.38 -27.44
CA GLY A 196 -21.78 11.13 -26.66
C GLY A 196 -22.17 10.55 -25.29
N LYS A 197 -21.65 9.38 -24.88
CA LYS A 197 -21.84 8.82 -23.54
C LYS A 197 -20.51 8.70 -22.79
N GLU A 198 -20.27 9.57 -21.82
CA GLU A 198 -19.12 9.43 -20.94
C GLU A 198 -19.26 8.15 -20.09
N VAL A 199 -18.44 7.15 -20.38
CA VAL A 199 -18.32 5.96 -19.53
C VAL A 199 -17.23 6.23 -18.51
N LEU A 200 -17.64 6.37 -17.25
CA LEU A 200 -16.75 6.47 -16.11
C LEU A 200 -16.74 5.13 -15.39
N LEU A 201 -15.55 4.60 -15.13
CA LEU A 201 -15.34 3.35 -14.41
C LEU A 201 -14.54 3.63 -13.15
N ASN A 202 -14.95 3.04 -12.04
CA ASN A 202 -14.23 3.12 -10.78
C ASN A 202 -13.26 1.94 -10.61
N GLN A 203 -12.35 2.07 -9.66
CA GLN A 203 -11.44 0.99 -9.28
C GLN A 203 -12.19 -0.30 -8.95
N GLY A 204 -11.73 -1.42 -9.50
CA GLY A 204 -12.31 -2.75 -9.23
C GLY A 204 -13.54 -3.09 -10.07
N GLU A 205 -14.08 -2.14 -10.82
CA GLU A 205 -15.14 -2.43 -11.79
C GLU A 205 -14.56 -3.20 -12.97
N MET A 206 -15.38 -4.07 -13.56
CA MET A 206 -15.00 -4.81 -14.77
C MET A 206 -15.49 -4.04 -15.98
N TYR A 207 -14.58 -3.76 -16.91
CA TYR A 207 -14.99 -3.16 -18.17
C TYR A 207 -15.79 -4.18 -19.00
N CYS A 208 -17.05 -3.83 -19.30
CA CYS A 208 -17.90 -4.56 -20.22
C CYS A 208 -18.20 -3.67 -21.42
N SER A 209 -17.92 -4.15 -22.63
CA SER A 209 -18.27 -3.40 -23.84
C SER A 209 -19.78 -3.28 -23.95
N THR A 210 -20.31 -2.05 -23.89
CA THR A 210 -21.73 -1.74 -24.06
C THR A 210 -22.29 -2.17 -25.42
N SER A 211 -21.44 -2.51 -26.39
CA SER A 211 -21.81 -2.97 -27.73
C SER A 211 -22.33 -4.42 -27.80
N GLN A 212 -22.34 -5.16 -26.69
CA GLN A 212 -23.29 -6.26 -26.57
C GLN A 212 -24.63 -5.67 -26.10
N GLU A 213 -25.35 -5.05 -27.04
CA GLU A 213 -26.78 -5.34 -27.09
C GLU A 213 -26.87 -6.85 -27.02
N TYR A 214 -27.28 -7.38 -25.86
CA TYR A 214 -27.63 -8.78 -25.70
C TYR A 214 -28.81 -8.99 -26.64
N SER A 215 -28.46 -9.24 -27.90
CA SER A 215 -29.39 -9.48 -28.95
C SER A 215 -30.09 -10.77 -28.55
N ASP A 216 -31.39 -10.70 -28.34
CA ASP A 216 -32.29 -11.73 -27.80
C ASP A 216 -32.42 -12.97 -28.72
N TYR A 217 -31.39 -13.24 -29.54
CA TYR A 217 -31.34 -14.26 -30.55
C TYR A 217 -30.74 -15.54 -29.97
N LYS A 218 -31.61 -16.32 -29.34
CA LYS A 218 -31.35 -17.73 -29.04
C LYS A 218 -31.05 -18.49 -30.34
N GLY A 219 -29.82 -19.03 -30.45
CA GLY A 219 -29.60 -20.31 -31.13
C GLY A 219 -28.99 -20.33 -32.53
N THR A 220 -28.40 -19.25 -33.04
CA THR A 220 -27.60 -19.32 -34.29
C THR A 220 -26.14 -18.92 -34.06
N PRO A 221 -25.15 -19.68 -34.55
CA PRO A 221 -23.76 -19.29 -34.45
C PRO A 221 -23.55 -18.00 -35.25
N HIS A 222 -23.08 -16.95 -34.59
CA HIS A 222 -22.75 -15.68 -35.23
C HIS A 222 -21.24 -15.49 -35.24
N ASN A 223 -20.74 -14.92 -36.33
CA ASN A 223 -19.34 -14.47 -36.38
C ASN A 223 -19.20 -13.24 -35.49
N CYS A 224 -18.70 -13.43 -34.28
CA CYS A 224 -18.26 -12.34 -33.41
C CYS A 224 -16.93 -11.79 -33.92
N LYS A 225 -16.89 -10.50 -34.25
CA LYS A 225 -15.60 -9.82 -34.46
C LYS A 225 -14.92 -9.68 -33.10
N PRO A 226 -13.59 -9.86 -33.00
CA PRO A 226 -12.86 -9.61 -31.77
C PRO A 226 -13.07 -8.16 -31.34
N VAL A 227 -13.50 -7.97 -30.10
CA VAL A 227 -13.68 -6.62 -29.54
C VAL A 227 -12.31 -5.97 -29.41
N THR A 228 -12.16 -4.78 -29.98
CA THR A 228 -10.92 -4.00 -29.91
C THR A 228 -10.77 -3.39 -28.52
N ALA A 229 -9.53 -3.21 -28.08
CA ALA A 229 -9.27 -2.49 -26.84
C ALA A 229 -9.73 -1.04 -26.97
N GLN A 230 -10.38 -0.52 -25.94
CA GLN A 230 -10.81 0.88 -25.87
C GLN A 230 -9.86 1.71 -25.02
N LYS A 231 -9.69 2.97 -25.39
CA LYS A 231 -8.83 3.94 -24.69
C LYS A 231 -9.58 4.59 -23.53
N PHE A 232 -8.98 4.53 -22.35
CA PHE A 232 -9.45 5.18 -21.13
C PHE A 232 -8.36 6.08 -20.56
N VAL A 233 -8.73 7.24 -20.05
CA VAL A 233 -7.82 8.18 -19.38
C VAL A 233 -7.96 8.00 -17.89
N MET A 234 -6.85 7.82 -17.19
CA MET A 234 -6.80 7.75 -15.73
C MET A 234 -7.13 9.12 -15.13
N LEU A 235 -8.02 9.15 -14.14
CA LEU A 235 -8.39 10.39 -13.43
C LEU A 235 -7.56 10.59 -12.16
N GLU A 236 -6.88 9.56 -11.71
CA GLU A 236 -6.15 9.53 -10.45
C GLU A 236 -4.88 8.69 -10.55
N THR A 237 -3.94 8.95 -9.64
CA THR A 237 -2.72 8.17 -9.48
C THR A 237 -2.96 6.99 -8.56
N VAL A 238 -2.89 5.78 -9.12
CA VAL A 238 -3.30 4.53 -8.46
C VAL A 238 -2.46 4.25 -7.21
N PHE A 239 -1.19 4.63 -7.23
CA PHE A 239 -0.29 4.37 -6.11
C PHE A 239 -0.67 5.11 -4.82
N LEU A 240 -1.18 6.35 -4.94
CA LEU A 240 -1.49 7.18 -3.78
C LEU A 240 -2.66 6.62 -2.96
N GLN A 241 -3.59 5.92 -3.60
CA GLN A 241 -4.69 5.26 -2.90
C GLN A 241 -4.21 4.16 -1.96
N ASN A 242 -3.10 3.50 -2.29
CA ASN A 242 -2.52 2.46 -1.45
C ASN A 242 -1.66 3.03 -0.30
N LEU A 243 -1.30 4.32 -0.37
CA LEU A 243 -0.49 5.01 0.61
C LEU A 243 -1.32 5.73 1.70
N ARG A 244 -2.50 6.22 1.33
CA ARG A 244 -3.42 6.96 2.22
C ARG A 244 -4.20 6.03 3.15
#